data_AF-A0A5K1JXA2-F1
#
_entry.id   AF-A0A5K1JXA2-F1
#
_cell.length_a   1.000
_cell.length_b   1.000
_cell.length_c   1.000
_cell.angle_alpha   90.00
_cell.angle_beta   90.00
_cell.angle_gamma   90.00
#
_symmetry.space_group_name_H-M   'P 1'
#
loop_
_entity.id
_entity.type
_entity.pdbx_description
1 polymer ?
#
loop_
_entity_poly.entity_id
_entity_poly.type
_entity_poly.pdbx_seq_one_letter_code
_entity_poly.pdbx_strand_id
1 'polypeptide(L)'
;PYEKGANFILHLERMLGGLDEFLPYIQEYAVTFQGKSITTEDWKAHLYAYWEKHGGQEKIKILDSVKWDEWLYGEGMKLPVEMVYDTALARDAYSLAEKWDASRSEDISKLSFHESDVSSFNANQKAVFLEKLQSYPALPSSHVTHLGKLYGLSSTGNAELRWRFYEVALLDPASPAAQEYAPDAARWVTGHDGTHIVRGRMKFCRPTFRAIARANRKLALEYYGENKLSFHPIARRLIEKDLGITA
;
A
#
# COMPACT_ATOMS: atom_id res chain seq x y z
N PRO A 1 -3.45 -12.06 3.71
CA PRO A 1 -4.87 -12.18 4.14
C PRO A 1 -5.78 -11.13 3.49
N TYR A 2 -5.51 -9.83 3.68
CA TYR A 2 -6.36 -8.74 3.17
C TYR A 2 -6.55 -8.78 1.64
N GLU A 3 -5.48 -8.61 0.86
CA GLU A 3 -5.58 -8.51 -0.61
C GLU A 3 -6.10 -9.79 -1.28
N LYS A 4 -5.52 -10.96 -0.95
CA LYS A 4 -5.96 -12.25 -1.52
C LYS A 4 -7.40 -12.59 -1.11
N GLY A 5 -7.76 -12.36 0.16
CA GLY A 5 -9.11 -12.64 0.66
C GLY A 5 -10.17 -11.73 0.04
N ALA A 6 -9.92 -10.42 -0.03
CA ALA A 6 -10.83 -9.48 -0.68
C ALA A 6 -11.03 -9.82 -2.17
N ASN A 7 -9.95 -10.17 -2.88
CA ASN A 7 -10.04 -10.60 -4.27
C ASN A 7 -10.75 -11.92 -4.46
N PHE A 8 -10.64 -12.84 -3.50
CA PHE A 8 -11.37 -14.09 -3.57
C PHE A 8 -12.88 -13.85 -3.46
N ILE A 9 -13.30 -13.03 -2.50
CA ILE A 9 -14.71 -12.66 -2.35
C ILE A 9 -15.22 -11.90 -3.58
N LEU A 10 -14.44 -10.95 -4.13
CA LEU A 10 -14.80 -10.24 -5.36
C LEU A 10 -14.91 -11.19 -6.57
N HIS A 11 -14.04 -12.19 -6.66
CA HIS A 11 -14.12 -13.21 -7.71
C HIS A 11 -15.42 -14.02 -7.59
N LEU A 12 -15.77 -14.48 -6.38
CA LEU A 12 -17.02 -15.21 -6.11
C LEU A 12 -18.24 -14.35 -6.42
N GLU A 13 -18.28 -13.10 -5.95
CA GLU A 13 -19.35 -12.13 -6.24
C GLU A 13 -19.60 -12.05 -7.75
N ARG A 14 -18.55 -11.79 -8.54
CA ARG A 14 -18.66 -11.66 -10.01
C ARG A 14 -19.16 -12.94 -10.67
N MET A 15 -18.66 -14.11 -10.26
CA MET A 15 -19.11 -15.37 -10.83
C MET A 15 -20.56 -15.69 -10.45
N LEU A 16 -21.00 -15.27 -9.26
CA LEU A 16 -22.32 -15.57 -8.73
C LEU A 16 -23.38 -14.51 -9.08
N GLY A 17 -23.13 -13.66 -10.07
CA GLY A 17 -24.14 -12.74 -10.62
C GLY A 17 -23.97 -11.27 -10.19
N GLY A 18 -22.88 -10.95 -9.49
CA GLY A 18 -22.56 -9.58 -9.09
C GLY A 18 -23.08 -9.20 -7.71
N LEU A 19 -22.86 -7.94 -7.36
CA LEU A 19 -23.09 -7.42 -6.01
C LEU A 19 -24.53 -7.61 -5.52
N ASP A 20 -25.53 -7.34 -6.36
CA ASP A 20 -26.94 -7.42 -5.96
C ASP A 20 -27.36 -8.85 -5.59
N GLU A 21 -26.81 -9.85 -6.26
CA GLU A 21 -27.05 -11.27 -5.96
C GLU A 21 -26.25 -11.74 -4.73
N PHE A 22 -25.08 -11.15 -4.50
CA PHE A 22 -24.17 -11.57 -3.43
C PHE A 22 -24.43 -10.88 -2.09
N LEU A 23 -25.03 -9.68 -2.08
CA LEU A 23 -25.36 -8.93 -0.87
C LEU A 23 -26.33 -9.69 0.07
N PRO A 24 -27.41 -10.32 -0.42
CA PRO A 24 -28.28 -11.16 0.41
C PRO A 24 -27.54 -12.32 1.09
N TYR A 25 -26.59 -12.96 0.39
CA TYR A 25 -25.72 -13.97 0.98
C TYR A 25 -24.87 -13.40 2.13
N ILE A 26 -24.23 -12.23 1.93
CA ILE A 26 -23.42 -11.57 2.96
C ILE A 26 -24.26 -11.28 4.21
N GLN A 27 -25.51 -10.82 4.03
CA GLN A 27 -26.43 -10.58 5.14
C GLN A 27 -26.76 -11.88 5.88
N GLU A 28 -27.11 -12.96 5.17
CA GLU A 28 -27.43 -14.25 5.79
C GLU A 28 -26.22 -14.87 6.50
N TYR A 29 -25.03 -14.76 5.91
CA TYR A 29 -23.76 -15.16 6.52
C TYR A 29 -23.54 -14.44 7.86
N ALA A 30 -23.69 -13.11 7.87
CA ALA A 30 -23.49 -12.31 9.09
C ALA A 30 -24.49 -12.66 10.19
N VAL A 31 -25.76 -12.88 9.84
CA VAL A 31 -26.80 -13.31 10.80
C VAL A 31 -26.51 -14.73 11.33
N THR A 32 -26.13 -15.65 10.45
CA THR A 32 -25.89 -17.06 10.81
C THR A 32 -24.76 -17.23 11.81
N PHE A 33 -23.69 -16.42 11.65
CA PHE A 33 -22.47 -16.52 12.46
C PHE A 33 -22.31 -15.40 13.49
N GLN A 34 -23.37 -14.61 13.72
CA GLN A 34 -23.37 -13.60 14.77
C GLN A 34 -23.06 -14.23 16.14
N GLY A 35 -22.04 -13.70 16.81
CA GLY A 35 -21.61 -14.20 18.13
C GLY A 35 -20.87 -15.54 18.11
N LYS A 36 -20.42 -16.01 16.94
CA LYS A 36 -19.69 -17.28 16.77
C LYS A 36 -18.28 -17.04 16.22
N SER A 37 -17.40 -18.00 16.48
CA SER A 37 -16.12 -18.15 15.78
C SER A 37 -16.25 -19.29 14.78
N ILE A 38 -15.72 -19.12 13.58
CA ILE A 38 -15.85 -20.09 12.49
C ILE A 38 -14.51 -20.38 11.83
N THR A 39 -14.43 -21.50 11.12
CA THR A 39 -13.33 -21.83 10.23
C THR A 39 -13.63 -21.46 8.77
N THR A 40 -12.66 -21.67 7.88
CA THR A 40 -12.88 -21.49 6.43
C THR A 40 -13.83 -22.55 5.88
N GLU A 41 -13.81 -23.76 6.45
CA GLU A 41 -14.69 -24.86 6.11
C GLU A 41 -16.14 -24.55 6.47
N ASP A 42 -16.39 -23.98 7.66
CA ASP A 42 -17.71 -23.50 8.07
C ASP A 42 -18.26 -22.44 7.09
N TRP A 43 -17.42 -21.47 6.72
CA TRP A 43 -17.77 -20.44 5.73
C TRP A 43 -18.10 -21.04 4.37
N LYS A 44 -17.26 -21.95 3.85
CA LYS A 44 -17.46 -22.60 2.55
C LYS A 44 -18.73 -23.45 2.54
N ALA A 45 -18.99 -24.22 3.60
CA ALA A 45 -20.21 -25.02 3.73
C ALA A 45 -21.46 -24.15 3.72
N HIS A 46 -21.44 -23.02 4.43
CA HIS A 46 -22.54 -22.05 4.43
C HIS A 46 -22.76 -21.39 3.06
N LEU A 47 -21.68 -21.04 2.34
CA LEU A 47 -21.78 -20.52 0.97
C LEU A 47 -22.51 -21.50 0.05
N TYR A 48 -22.12 -22.78 0.06
CA TYR A 48 -22.78 -23.81 -0.74
C TYR A 48 -24.26 -23.97 -0.36
N ALA A 49 -24.56 -24.12 0.94
CA ALA A 49 -25.93 -24.27 1.41
C ALA A 49 -26.85 -23.10 1.03
N TYR A 50 -26.32 -21.87 1.06
CA TYR A 50 -27.05 -20.69 0.60
C TYR A 50 -27.43 -20.79 -0.88
N TRP A 51 -26.47 -21.09 -1.75
CA TRP A 51 -26.70 -21.15 -3.19
C TRP A 51 -27.49 -22.41 -3.61
N GLU A 52 -27.48 -23.48 -2.84
CA GLU A 52 -28.37 -24.64 -3.07
C GLU A 52 -29.83 -24.24 -2.84
N LYS A 53 -30.08 -23.45 -1.81
CA LYS A 53 -31.42 -23.00 -1.42
C LYS A 53 -31.94 -21.84 -2.29
N HIS A 54 -31.06 -20.93 -2.70
CA HIS A 54 -31.44 -19.65 -3.32
C HIS A 54 -30.98 -19.48 -4.78
N GLY A 55 -29.94 -20.21 -5.22
CA GLY A 55 -29.29 -20.03 -6.52
C GLY A 55 -29.61 -21.06 -7.60
N GLY A 56 -30.12 -22.22 -7.19
CA GLY A 56 -30.34 -23.35 -8.08
C GLY A 56 -29.04 -24.01 -8.60
N GLN A 57 -29.20 -25.03 -9.45
CA GLN A 57 -28.10 -25.90 -9.87
C GLN A 57 -26.99 -25.17 -10.64
N GLU A 58 -27.31 -24.06 -11.30
CA GLU A 58 -26.32 -23.26 -12.05
C GLU A 58 -25.27 -22.64 -11.12
N LYS A 59 -25.69 -22.03 -10.01
CA LYS A 59 -24.77 -21.42 -9.04
C LYS A 59 -23.89 -22.46 -8.36
N ILE A 60 -24.39 -23.66 -8.12
CA ILE A 60 -23.59 -24.77 -7.59
C ILE A 60 -22.52 -25.22 -8.58
N LYS A 61 -22.87 -25.38 -9.86
CA LYS A 61 -21.87 -25.68 -10.90
C LYS A 61 -20.78 -24.60 -10.99
N ILE A 62 -21.15 -23.33 -10.79
CA ILE A 62 -20.19 -22.23 -10.73
C ILE A 62 -19.26 -22.38 -9.52
N LEU A 63 -19.80 -22.66 -8.32
CA LEU A 63 -18.99 -22.90 -7.12
C LEU A 63 -18.04 -24.10 -7.28
N ASP A 64 -18.51 -25.17 -7.94
CA ASP A 64 -17.71 -26.36 -8.21
C ASP A 64 -16.58 -26.11 -9.22
N SER A 65 -16.72 -25.08 -10.06
CA SER A 65 -15.65 -24.64 -10.98
C SER A 65 -14.59 -23.78 -10.30
N VAL A 66 -14.83 -23.29 -9.07
CA VAL A 66 -13.85 -22.50 -8.31
C VAL A 66 -12.65 -23.37 -7.97
N LYS A 67 -11.46 -22.84 -8.25
CA LYS A 67 -10.19 -23.46 -7.86
C LYS A 67 -9.90 -23.26 -6.36
N TRP A 68 -10.66 -23.91 -5.50
CA TRP A 68 -10.63 -23.72 -4.05
C TRP A 68 -9.23 -23.85 -3.44
N ASP A 69 -8.47 -24.88 -3.83
CA ASP A 69 -7.16 -25.14 -3.24
C ASP A 69 -6.13 -24.06 -3.62
N GLU A 70 -6.17 -23.56 -4.86
CA GLU A 70 -5.30 -22.46 -5.30
C GLU A 70 -5.62 -21.15 -4.53
N TRP A 71 -6.90 -20.88 -4.27
CA TRP A 71 -7.33 -19.71 -3.51
C TRP A 71 -7.00 -19.80 -2.02
N LEU A 72 -7.28 -20.94 -1.38
CA LEU A 72 -7.15 -21.08 0.07
C LEU A 72 -5.73 -21.43 0.51
N TYR A 73 -5.02 -22.25 -0.26
CA TYR A 73 -3.72 -22.81 0.13
C TYR A 73 -2.57 -22.45 -0.81
N GLY A 74 -2.86 -21.91 -2.01
CA GLY A 74 -1.82 -21.48 -2.95
C GLY A 74 -0.96 -20.34 -2.40
N GLU A 75 0.35 -20.45 -2.62
CA GLU A 75 1.35 -19.47 -2.19
C GLU A 75 1.80 -18.56 -3.34
N GLY A 76 2.49 -17.46 -3.01
CA GLY A 76 3.10 -16.54 -3.97
C GLY A 76 2.34 -15.22 -4.16
N MET A 77 2.78 -14.45 -5.15
CA MET A 77 2.32 -13.07 -5.41
C MET A 77 1.25 -12.97 -6.50
N LYS A 78 0.93 -14.08 -7.17
CA LYS A 78 -0.08 -14.12 -8.23
C LYS A 78 -1.37 -14.72 -7.70
N LEU A 79 -2.50 -14.12 -8.08
CA LEU A 79 -3.81 -14.68 -7.81
C LEU A 79 -4.10 -15.85 -8.77
N PRO A 80 -4.96 -16.81 -8.39
CA PRO A 80 -5.35 -17.93 -9.27
C PRO A 80 -6.03 -17.49 -10.57
N VAL A 81 -6.61 -16.28 -10.56
CA VAL A 81 -7.23 -15.63 -11.72
C VAL A 81 -6.76 -14.19 -11.81
N GLU A 82 -6.68 -13.66 -13.02
CA GLU A 82 -6.36 -12.26 -13.24
C GLU A 82 -7.59 -11.38 -12.94
N MET A 83 -7.44 -10.46 -11.99
CA MET A 83 -8.53 -9.57 -11.58
C MET A 83 -8.50 -8.30 -12.44
N VAL A 84 -9.59 -8.08 -13.17
CA VAL A 84 -9.79 -6.83 -13.94
C VAL A 84 -10.56 -5.83 -13.08
N TYR A 85 -10.05 -4.61 -12.95
CA TYR A 85 -10.69 -3.52 -12.21
C TYR A 85 -11.02 -2.37 -13.14
N ASP A 86 -12.03 -1.58 -12.77
CA ASP A 86 -12.19 -0.26 -13.37
C ASP A 86 -11.06 0.66 -12.88
N THR A 87 -10.24 1.13 -13.81
CA THR A 87 -9.09 1.97 -13.55
C THR A 87 -9.37 3.45 -13.78
N ALA A 88 -10.61 3.86 -14.11
CA ALA A 88 -10.96 5.23 -14.50
C ALA A 88 -10.38 6.30 -13.56
N LEU A 89 -10.51 6.13 -12.24
CA LEU A 89 -10.02 7.08 -11.25
C LEU A 89 -8.48 7.11 -11.13
N ALA A 90 -7.79 6.07 -11.58
CA ALA A 90 -6.34 5.95 -11.51
C ALA A 90 -5.63 6.42 -12.79
N ARG A 91 -6.33 6.58 -13.92
CA ARG A 91 -5.74 6.89 -15.23
C ARG A 91 -4.88 8.15 -15.20
N ASP A 92 -5.40 9.23 -14.63
CA ASP A 92 -4.66 10.50 -14.60
C ASP A 92 -3.42 10.40 -13.71
N ALA A 93 -3.52 9.70 -12.57
CA ALA A 93 -2.38 9.44 -11.68
C ALA A 93 -1.31 8.58 -12.36
N TYR A 94 -1.70 7.58 -13.13
CA TYR A 94 -0.77 6.76 -13.92
C TYR A 94 -0.13 7.55 -15.05
N SER A 95 -0.90 8.33 -15.80
CA SER A 95 -0.38 9.17 -16.87
C SER A 95 0.62 10.20 -16.35
N LEU A 96 0.36 10.81 -15.19
CA LEU A 96 1.33 11.72 -14.57
C LEU A 96 2.61 10.98 -14.14
N ALA A 97 2.49 9.79 -13.54
CA ALA A 97 3.66 8.98 -13.18
C ALA A 97 4.51 8.60 -14.40
N GLU A 98 3.87 8.23 -15.51
CA GLU A 98 4.55 7.93 -16.79
C GLU A 98 5.27 9.15 -17.36
N LYS A 99 4.69 10.34 -17.27
CA LYS A 99 5.36 11.58 -17.70
C LYS A 99 6.60 11.88 -16.86
N TRP A 100 6.53 11.73 -15.54
CA TRP A 100 7.69 11.87 -14.66
C TRP A 100 8.76 10.81 -14.92
N ASP A 101 8.36 9.58 -15.23
CA ASP A 101 9.27 8.51 -15.62
C ASP A 101 9.97 8.78 -16.96
N ALA A 102 9.25 9.32 -17.93
CA ALA A 102 9.80 9.64 -19.25
C ALA A 102 10.79 10.82 -19.21
N SER A 103 10.65 11.75 -18.25
CA SER A 103 11.45 12.97 -18.22
C SER A 103 12.86 12.81 -17.62
N ARG A 104 13.28 11.61 -17.20
CA ARG A 104 14.50 11.36 -16.39
C ARG A 104 15.80 11.92 -16.98
N SER A 105 15.90 12.02 -18.30
CA SER A 105 17.08 12.53 -19.00
C SER A 105 17.02 14.03 -19.29
N GLU A 106 15.89 14.67 -19.00
CA GLU A 106 15.68 16.09 -19.25
C GLU A 106 16.24 16.95 -18.11
N ASP A 107 16.67 18.16 -18.47
CA ASP A 107 17.06 19.16 -17.49
C ASP A 107 15.81 19.71 -16.78
N ILE A 108 15.89 19.95 -15.47
CA ILE A 108 14.76 20.45 -14.67
C ILE A 108 14.18 21.76 -15.24
N SER A 109 15.00 22.62 -15.85
CA SER A 109 14.57 23.88 -16.46
C SER A 109 13.66 23.71 -17.69
N LYS A 110 13.62 22.51 -18.28
CA LYS A 110 12.81 22.19 -19.46
C LYS A 110 11.54 21.42 -19.12
N LEU A 111 11.40 20.95 -17.87
CA LEU A 111 10.24 20.22 -17.42
C LEU A 111 9.00 21.12 -17.41
N SER A 112 7.92 20.64 -17.99
CA SER A 112 6.63 21.35 -18.07
C SER A 112 5.66 20.97 -16.94
N PHE A 113 6.17 20.56 -15.79
CA PHE A 113 5.34 20.19 -14.64
C PHE A 113 4.92 21.44 -13.85
N HIS A 114 3.68 21.43 -13.38
CA HIS A 114 3.09 22.55 -12.64
C HIS A 114 2.33 22.04 -11.41
N GLU A 115 2.22 22.85 -10.36
CA GLU A 115 1.50 22.47 -9.13
C GLU A 115 0.05 22.02 -9.40
N SER A 116 -0.56 22.54 -10.47
CA SER A 116 -1.90 22.19 -10.95
C SER A 116 -2.04 20.75 -11.46
N ASP A 117 -0.94 20.05 -11.78
CA ASP A 117 -0.99 18.66 -12.27
C ASP A 117 -1.68 17.71 -11.29
N VAL A 118 -1.64 18.05 -10.00
CA VAL A 118 -2.23 17.25 -8.91
C VAL A 118 -3.37 17.97 -8.21
N SER A 119 -3.85 19.12 -8.72
CA SER A 119 -4.89 19.90 -8.03
C SER A 119 -6.27 19.24 -8.09
N SER A 120 -6.56 18.49 -9.15
CA SER A 120 -7.78 17.69 -9.28
C SER A 120 -7.73 16.38 -8.51
N PHE A 121 -6.55 15.95 -8.05
CA PHE A 121 -6.39 14.67 -7.39
C PHE A 121 -6.83 14.74 -5.93
N ASN A 122 -7.68 13.81 -5.53
CA ASN A 122 -7.88 13.52 -4.12
C ASN A 122 -6.63 12.86 -3.50
N ALA A 123 -6.61 12.70 -2.18
CA ALA A 123 -5.46 12.13 -1.48
C ALA A 123 -5.11 10.70 -1.94
N ASN A 124 -6.11 9.88 -2.30
CA ASN A 124 -5.87 8.52 -2.80
C ASN A 124 -5.24 8.55 -4.19
N GLN A 125 -5.69 9.42 -5.09
CA GLN A 125 -5.08 9.57 -6.42
C GLN A 125 -3.63 10.06 -6.35
N LYS A 126 -3.31 10.99 -5.43
CA LYS A 126 -1.92 11.40 -5.16
C LYS A 126 -1.08 10.24 -4.61
N ALA A 127 -1.66 9.41 -3.73
CA ALA A 127 -0.98 8.22 -3.23
C ALA A 127 -0.74 7.18 -4.34
N VAL A 128 -1.72 6.95 -5.22
CA VAL A 128 -1.62 6.06 -6.38
C VAL A 128 -0.58 6.56 -7.38
N PHE A 129 -0.51 7.88 -7.60
CA PHE A 129 0.53 8.51 -8.42
C PHE A 129 1.93 8.19 -7.87
N LEU A 130 2.17 8.42 -6.58
CA LEU A 130 3.47 8.17 -5.95
C LEU A 130 3.80 6.66 -5.89
N GLU A 131 2.82 5.82 -5.64
CA GLU A 131 2.98 4.36 -5.67
C GLU A 131 3.33 3.86 -7.08
N LYS A 132 2.66 4.38 -8.11
CA LYS A 132 2.99 4.06 -9.49
C LYS A 132 4.40 4.54 -9.82
N LEU A 133 4.78 5.74 -9.38
CA LEU A 133 6.13 6.27 -9.57
C LEU A 133 7.20 5.40 -8.89
N GLN A 134 6.92 4.88 -7.69
CA GLN A 134 7.78 3.95 -6.97
C GLN A 134 7.96 2.60 -7.70
N SER A 135 7.05 2.22 -8.60
CA SER A 135 7.15 0.98 -9.38
C SER A 135 8.17 1.05 -10.52
N TYR A 136 8.59 2.26 -10.90
CA TYR A 136 9.66 2.50 -11.89
C TYR A 136 11.04 2.54 -11.22
N PRO A 137 12.15 2.57 -11.98
CA PRO A 137 13.48 2.85 -11.43
C PRO A 137 13.52 4.15 -10.62
N ALA A 138 14.44 4.32 -9.68
CA ALA A 138 14.51 5.55 -8.90
C ALA A 138 14.74 6.78 -9.79
N LEU A 139 13.98 7.85 -9.55
CA LEU A 139 14.17 9.13 -10.27
C LEU A 139 15.56 9.71 -9.98
N PRO A 140 16.16 10.45 -10.93
CA PRO A 140 17.36 11.23 -10.66
C PRO A 140 17.15 12.17 -9.48
N SER A 141 18.21 12.45 -8.70
CA SER A 141 18.09 13.29 -7.50
C SER A 141 17.49 14.67 -7.78
N SER A 142 17.83 15.28 -8.91
CA SER A 142 17.25 16.56 -9.36
C SER A 142 15.72 16.49 -9.50
N HIS A 143 15.20 15.38 -10.05
CA HIS A 143 13.77 15.15 -10.24
C HIS A 143 13.06 14.88 -8.91
N VAL A 144 13.65 14.09 -8.03
CA VAL A 144 13.09 13.84 -6.68
C VAL A 144 12.93 15.16 -5.92
N THR A 145 13.97 16.00 -5.91
CA THR A 145 13.92 17.30 -5.23
C THR A 145 12.93 18.24 -5.88
N HIS A 146 12.83 18.25 -7.21
CA HIS A 146 11.85 19.07 -7.93
C HIS A 146 10.41 18.61 -7.63
N LEU A 147 10.13 17.31 -7.72
CA LEU A 147 8.85 16.67 -7.40
C LEU A 147 8.38 17.01 -5.99
N GLY A 148 9.28 16.84 -5.00
CA GLY A 148 8.96 17.08 -3.59
C GLY A 148 8.60 18.54 -3.30
N LYS A 149 9.30 19.49 -3.95
CA LYS A 149 9.03 20.93 -3.82
C LYS A 149 7.77 21.33 -4.57
N LEU A 150 7.65 20.97 -5.85
CA LEU A 150 6.55 21.36 -6.73
C LEU A 150 5.19 20.92 -6.18
N TYR A 151 5.10 19.72 -5.61
CA TYR A 151 3.83 19.20 -5.08
C TYR A 151 3.73 19.29 -3.54
N GLY A 152 4.66 19.95 -2.87
CA GLY A 152 4.66 20.12 -1.40
C GLY A 152 4.66 18.81 -0.61
N LEU A 153 5.26 17.75 -1.15
CA LEU A 153 5.15 16.39 -0.61
C LEU A 153 6.04 16.16 0.62
N SER A 154 7.17 16.87 0.70
CA SER A 154 8.11 16.75 1.82
C SER A 154 7.62 17.47 3.09
N SER A 155 6.66 18.39 2.96
CA SER A 155 6.14 19.23 4.05
C SER A 155 4.65 19.02 4.33
N THR A 156 3.96 18.18 3.56
CA THR A 156 2.53 17.93 3.74
C THR A 156 2.21 17.35 5.12
N GLY A 157 1.11 17.84 5.72
CA GLY A 157 0.55 17.27 6.95
C GLY A 157 -0.11 15.90 6.76
N ASN A 158 -0.33 15.47 5.50
CA ASN A 158 -0.88 14.16 5.21
C ASN A 158 0.21 13.08 5.34
N ALA A 159 0.14 12.29 6.41
CA ALA A 159 1.13 11.25 6.70
C ALA A 159 1.25 10.18 5.60
N GLU A 160 0.17 9.85 4.90
CA GLU A 160 0.20 8.86 3.81
C GLU A 160 1.00 9.38 2.61
N LEU A 161 0.78 10.64 2.22
CA LEU A 161 1.48 11.27 1.10
C LEU A 161 2.96 11.51 1.43
N ARG A 162 3.25 12.00 2.63
CA ARG A 162 4.63 12.26 3.06
C ARG A 162 5.44 10.97 3.16
N TRP A 163 4.85 9.90 3.69
CA TRP A 163 5.48 8.58 3.70
C TRP A 163 5.76 8.07 2.29
N ARG A 164 4.77 8.10 1.39
CA ARG A 164 4.94 7.67 -0.01
C ARG A 164 6.01 8.47 -0.73
N PHE A 165 6.12 9.78 -0.46
CA PHE A 165 7.21 10.59 -0.99
C PHE A 165 8.58 10.13 -0.48
N TYR A 166 8.75 9.84 0.82
CA TYR A 166 10.01 9.31 1.32
C TYR A 166 10.36 7.94 0.72
N GLU A 167 9.37 7.08 0.45
CA GLU A 167 9.59 5.82 -0.26
C GLU A 167 10.12 6.04 -1.69
N VAL A 168 9.67 7.09 -2.38
CA VAL A 168 10.20 7.49 -3.70
C VAL A 168 11.59 8.12 -3.56
N ALA A 169 11.79 9.03 -2.61
CA ALA A 169 13.04 9.77 -2.43
C ALA A 169 14.20 8.90 -1.94
N LEU A 170 13.90 7.85 -1.17
CA LEU A 170 14.86 6.89 -0.64
C LEU A 170 14.93 5.59 -1.47
N LEU A 171 14.33 5.59 -2.67
CA LEU A 171 14.23 4.39 -3.51
C LEU A 171 15.60 3.93 -4.00
N ASP A 172 16.47 4.86 -4.43
CA ASP A 172 17.89 4.61 -4.66
C ASP A 172 18.70 5.08 -3.43
N PRO A 173 19.16 4.16 -2.57
CA PRO A 173 19.83 4.50 -1.32
C PRO A 173 21.19 5.18 -1.52
N ALA A 174 21.83 5.00 -2.68
CA ALA A 174 23.13 5.60 -2.98
C ALA A 174 23.00 7.02 -3.55
N SER A 175 21.80 7.44 -3.93
CA SER A 175 21.58 8.74 -4.56
C SER A 175 21.82 9.91 -3.58
N PRO A 176 22.31 11.07 -4.07
CA PRO A 176 22.41 12.29 -3.27
C PRO A 176 21.07 12.68 -2.62
N ALA A 177 19.95 12.57 -3.35
CA ALA A 177 18.62 12.84 -2.82
C ALA A 177 18.29 11.93 -1.62
N ALA A 178 18.64 10.65 -1.68
CA ALA A 178 18.38 9.76 -0.54
C ALA A 178 19.17 10.16 0.71
N GLN A 179 20.43 10.60 0.54
CA GLN A 179 21.24 11.09 1.66
C GLN A 179 20.69 12.42 2.21
N GLU A 180 20.16 13.30 1.36
CA GLU A 180 19.54 14.56 1.76
C GLU A 180 18.22 14.35 2.51
N TYR A 181 17.35 13.45 2.01
CA TYR A 181 16.02 13.21 2.59
C TYR A 181 16.02 12.21 3.75
N ALA A 182 17.05 11.38 3.94
CA ALA A 182 17.11 10.43 5.05
C ALA A 182 17.01 11.11 6.43
N PRO A 183 17.73 12.22 6.72
CA PRO A 183 17.54 13.00 7.94
C PRO A 183 16.12 13.58 8.11
N ASP A 184 15.50 14.05 7.02
CA ASP A 184 14.12 14.55 7.04
C ASP A 184 13.12 13.45 7.37
N ALA A 185 13.28 12.27 6.77
CA ALA A 185 12.49 11.10 7.06
C ALA A 185 12.67 10.63 8.51
N ALA A 186 13.92 10.67 9.02
CA ALA A 186 14.24 10.32 10.39
C ALA A 186 13.57 11.27 11.39
N ARG A 187 13.69 12.59 11.18
CA ARG A 187 12.97 13.59 11.99
C ARG A 187 11.47 13.41 11.93
N TRP A 188 10.91 13.18 10.73
CA TRP A 188 9.47 13.00 10.57
C TRP A 188 8.93 11.77 11.30
N VAL A 189 9.62 10.63 11.21
CA VAL A 189 9.16 9.38 11.82
C VAL A 189 9.25 9.43 13.35
N THR A 190 10.25 10.13 13.89
CA THR A 190 10.45 10.31 15.33
C THR A 190 9.76 11.55 15.92
N GLY A 191 9.08 12.36 15.10
CA GLY A 191 8.36 13.56 15.56
C GLY A 191 9.25 14.79 15.81
N HIS A 192 10.51 14.76 15.38
CA HIS A 192 11.47 15.87 15.46
C HIS A 192 11.44 16.79 14.23
N ASP A 193 10.39 16.72 13.41
CA ASP A 193 10.16 17.58 12.25
C ASP A 193 9.39 18.87 12.59
N GLY A 194 9.29 19.21 13.87
CA GLY A 194 8.49 20.33 14.39
C GLY A 194 7.03 19.99 14.67
N THR A 195 6.55 18.80 14.27
CA THR A 195 5.17 18.39 14.61
C THR A 195 5.05 17.80 16.01
N HIS A 196 6.15 17.33 16.60
CA HIS A 196 6.17 16.61 17.88
C HIS A 196 5.33 15.32 17.89
N ILE A 197 4.93 14.82 16.71
CA ILE A 197 4.11 13.61 16.58
C ILE A 197 4.96 12.46 16.04
N VAL A 198 5.23 11.49 16.91
CA VAL A 198 5.88 10.22 16.54
C VAL A 198 4.96 9.43 15.61
N ARG A 199 5.49 8.93 14.49
CA ARG A 199 4.73 8.10 13.54
C ARG A 199 4.72 6.64 14.00
N GLY A 200 4.01 6.36 15.09
CA GLY A 200 4.00 5.02 15.73
C GLY A 200 3.29 3.90 14.94
N ARG A 201 2.48 4.23 13.93
CA ARG A 201 1.80 3.22 13.10
C ARG A 201 2.85 2.44 12.30
N MET A 202 2.90 1.13 12.46
CA MET A 202 3.91 0.27 11.80
C MET A 202 3.91 0.35 10.27
N LYS A 203 2.80 0.75 9.65
CA LYS A 203 2.71 1.09 8.23
C LYS A 203 3.68 2.22 7.83
N PHE A 204 3.98 3.14 8.74
CA PHE A 204 4.89 4.26 8.49
C PHE A 204 6.27 4.00 9.06
N CYS A 205 6.39 3.71 10.37
CA CYS A 205 7.71 3.68 11.00
C CYS A 205 8.62 2.58 10.50
N ARG A 206 8.11 1.35 10.35
CA ARG A 206 8.93 0.21 9.90
C ARG A 206 9.51 0.41 8.50
N PRO A 207 8.71 0.69 7.46
CA PRO A 207 9.27 0.94 6.13
C PRO A 207 10.17 2.18 6.09
N THR A 208 9.81 3.26 6.81
CA THR A 208 10.65 4.47 6.86
C THR A 208 12.02 4.18 7.47
N PHE A 209 12.11 3.50 8.62
CA PHE A 209 13.40 3.11 9.20
C PHE A 209 14.20 2.15 8.31
N ARG A 210 13.54 1.21 7.61
CA ARG A 210 14.22 0.35 6.62
C ARG A 210 14.80 1.18 5.47
N ALA A 211 14.03 2.12 4.92
CA ALA A 211 14.46 2.98 3.84
C ALA A 211 15.65 3.86 4.27
N ILE A 212 15.56 4.50 5.44
CA ILE A 212 16.67 5.26 6.04
C ILE A 212 17.88 4.35 6.25
N ALA A 213 17.72 3.14 6.78
CA ALA A 213 18.84 2.25 7.05
C ALA A 213 19.57 1.77 5.79
N ARG A 214 18.86 1.63 4.66
CA ARG A 214 19.48 1.35 3.36
C ARG A 214 20.34 2.51 2.88
N ALA A 215 19.87 3.75 3.07
CA ALA A 215 20.60 4.94 2.64
C ALA A 215 21.75 5.28 3.61
N ASN A 216 21.45 5.31 4.90
CA ASN A 216 22.38 5.64 5.97
C ASN A 216 22.04 4.86 7.24
N ARG A 217 22.67 3.69 7.39
CA ARG A 217 22.47 2.80 8.54
C ARG A 217 22.80 3.46 9.88
N LYS A 218 23.87 4.25 9.95
CA LYS A 218 24.30 4.92 11.19
C LYS A 218 23.20 5.86 11.68
N LEU A 219 22.68 6.70 10.78
CA LEU A 219 21.59 7.63 11.06
C LEU A 219 20.33 6.90 11.56
N ALA A 220 19.94 5.80 10.91
CA ALA A 220 18.79 5.01 11.34
C ALA A 220 18.95 4.48 12.78
N LEU A 221 20.12 3.95 13.11
CA LEU A 221 20.42 3.40 14.45
C LEU A 221 20.46 4.48 15.51
N GLU A 222 21.02 5.65 15.20
CA GLU A 222 21.09 6.81 16.09
C GLU A 222 19.68 7.33 16.42
N TYR A 223 18.91 7.70 15.40
CA TYR A 223 17.54 8.22 15.59
C TYR A 223 16.62 7.20 16.24
N TYR A 224 16.72 5.91 15.86
CA TYR A 224 15.97 4.87 16.55
C TYR A 224 16.40 4.74 18.00
N GLY A 225 17.71 4.66 18.29
CA GLY A 225 18.24 4.47 19.63
C GLY A 225 17.79 5.54 20.63
N GLU A 226 17.84 6.80 20.22
CA GLU A 226 17.42 7.95 21.02
C GLU A 226 15.90 7.97 21.26
N ASN A 227 15.10 7.50 20.29
CA ASN A 227 13.65 7.64 20.30
C ASN A 227 12.90 6.32 20.53
N LYS A 228 13.61 5.21 20.76
CA LYS A 228 13.00 3.86 20.79
C LYS A 228 11.86 3.77 21.80
N LEU A 229 12.00 4.41 22.96
CA LEU A 229 11.00 4.35 24.03
C LEU A 229 9.66 5.02 23.65
N SER A 230 9.64 5.88 22.63
CA SER A 230 8.44 6.55 22.13
C SER A 230 7.59 5.66 21.22
N PHE A 231 8.10 4.51 20.77
CA PHE A 231 7.35 3.55 19.97
C PHE A 231 6.71 2.47 20.85
N HIS A 232 5.52 2.00 20.43
CA HIS A 232 4.85 0.87 21.08
C HIS A 232 5.76 -0.38 21.12
N PRO A 233 5.77 -1.21 22.20
CA PRO A 233 6.70 -2.34 22.34
C PRO A 233 6.74 -3.31 21.15
N ILE A 234 5.58 -3.58 20.52
CA ILE A 234 5.51 -4.42 19.32
C ILE A 234 6.24 -3.78 18.14
N ALA A 235 6.05 -2.47 17.94
CA ALA A 235 6.72 -1.72 16.88
C ALA A 235 8.23 -1.70 17.11
N ARG A 236 8.69 -1.47 18.36
CA ARG A 236 10.12 -1.51 18.73
C ARG A 236 10.78 -2.83 18.33
N ARG A 237 10.20 -3.95 18.77
CA ARG A 237 10.73 -5.29 18.46
C ARG A 237 10.85 -5.54 16.97
N LEU A 238 9.87 -5.08 16.18
CA LEU A 238 9.88 -5.27 14.73
C LEU A 238 10.83 -4.30 14.02
N ILE A 239 10.98 -3.07 14.50
CA ILE A 239 11.99 -2.12 13.99
C ILE A 239 13.40 -2.64 14.32
N GLU A 240 13.64 -3.17 15.52
CA GLU A 240 14.93 -3.77 15.89
C GLU A 240 15.30 -4.94 14.99
N LYS A 241 14.34 -5.81 14.69
CA LYS A 241 14.53 -6.89 13.72
C LYS A 241 14.83 -6.35 12.33
N ASP A 242 14.05 -5.37 11.86
CA ASP A 242 14.23 -4.74 10.54
C ASP A 242 15.60 -4.04 10.42
N LEU A 243 16.12 -3.51 11.52
CA LEU A 243 17.44 -2.88 11.62
C LEU A 243 18.57 -3.88 11.91
N GLY A 244 18.29 -5.15 12.15
CA GLY A 244 19.29 -6.17 12.51
C GLY A 244 20.01 -5.89 13.83
N ILE A 245 19.30 -5.30 14.81
CA ILE A 245 19.79 -5.08 16.18
C ILE A 245 19.61 -6.35 17.02
N THR A 246 18.55 -7.10 16.75
CA THR A 246 18.20 -8.37 17.42
C THR A 246 18.17 -9.51 16.41
N ALA A 247 18.66 -10.68 16.82
CA ALA A 247 18.61 -11.92 16.05
C ALA A 247 17.19 -12.53 16.07
#